data_AF-A0A5D2F920-F1
#
_entry.id   AF-A0A5D2F920-F1
#
_cell.length_a   1.000
_cell.length_b   1.000
_cell.length_c   1.000
_cell.angle_alpha   90.00
_cell.angle_beta   90.00
_cell.angle_gamma   90.00
#
_symmetry.space_group_name_H-M   'P 1'
#
loop_
_entity.id
_entity.type
_entity.pdbx_description
1 polymer ?
#
loop_
_entity_poly.entity_id
_entity_poly.type
_entity_poly.pdbx_seq_one_letter_code
_entity_poly.pdbx_strand_id
1 'polypeptide(L)'
;MKKKDIQKFKPLYPIRRFGFILGLDELSEEDHLTVARARKIERFLSQPFFVAEVFTGSPGKYVGLAETIRGFKLILSGELDGLPEQAFYLVEVKEIILSTNSGQIGVLPNHAPIATAVDIGILRIRLNDQWLTMALMGGFARIGNNEITILVNDAEKGSDIDPQEAQQALEIAEANLRKAEGKRQTIEANLALRRARTRVEAINAIS
;
A
#
# COMPACT_ATOMS: atom_id res chain seq x y z
N MET A 1 31.00 1.87 1.94
CA MET A 1 30.25 2.89 1.16
C MET A 1 31.28 3.85 0.56
N LYS A 2 31.42 3.95 -0.77
CA LYS A 2 32.46 4.80 -1.36
C LYS A 2 31.98 6.26 -1.35
N LYS A 3 32.89 7.24 -1.19
CA LYS A 3 32.59 8.70 -1.22
C LYS A 3 31.77 9.13 -2.44
N LYS A 4 31.84 8.37 -3.54
CA LYS A 4 31.10 8.60 -4.79
C LYS A 4 29.58 8.37 -4.66
N ASP A 5 29.15 7.44 -3.80
CA ASP A 5 27.73 7.09 -3.63
C ASP A 5 26.98 8.19 -2.86
N ILE A 6 27.64 8.81 -1.88
CA ILE A 6 27.11 9.93 -1.08
C ILE A 6 27.05 11.22 -1.92
N GLN A 7 27.98 11.42 -2.85
CA GLN A 7 27.98 12.59 -3.74
C GLN A 7 26.77 12.63 -4.68
N LYS A 8 26.21 11.47 -5.07
CA LYS A 8 24.94 11.40 -5.82
C LYS A 8 23.72 11.78 -4.99
N PHE A 9 23.79 11.67 -3.66
CA PHE A 9 22.68 12.00 -2.75
C PHE A 9 22.58 13.51 -2.44
N LYS A 10 23.70 14.25 -2.49
CA LYS A 10 23.71 15.71 -2.28
C LYS A 10 22.80 16.52 -3.22
N PRO A 11 22.70 16.23 -4.53
CA PRO A 11 21.75 16.91 -5.41
C PRO A 11 20.28 16.44 -5.25
N LEU A 12 20.02 15.37 -4.50
CA LEU A 12 18.68 14.78 -4.33
C LEU A 12 17.76 15.63 -3.42
N TYR A 13 18.33 16.33 -2.43
CA TYR A 13 17.60 17.27 -1.58
C TYR A 13 17.00 18.45 -2.38
N PRO A 14 17.73 19.08 -3.31
CA PRO A 14 17.18 20.02 -4.28
C PRO A 14 16.01 19.44 -5.09
N ILE A 15 16.15 18.24 -5.65
CA ILE A 15 15.14 17.60 -6.53
C ILE A 15 13.85 17.28 -5.76
N ARG A 16 13.97 16.79 -4.51
CA ARG A 16 12.83 16.55 -3.59
C ARG A 16 12.04 17.83 -3.30
N ARG A 17 12.73 18.96 -3.16
CA ARG A 17 12.09 20.27 -2.93
C ARG A 17 11.53 20.86 -4.22
N PHE A 18 12.18 20.58 -5.36
CA PHE A 18 11.76 21.02 -6.70
C PHE A 18 10.45 20.37 -7.15
N GLY A 19 10.26 19.06 -6.95
CA GLY A 19 9.02 18.36 -7.30
C GLY A 19 7.78 18.80 -6.51
N PHE A 20 7.97 19.47 -5.37
CA PHE A 20 6.89 20.11 -4.60
C PHE A 20 6.49 21.49 -5.15
N ILE A 21 7.33 22.12 -5.98
CA ILE A 21 7.18 23.50 -6.47
C ILE A 21 6.69 23.55 -7.92
N LEU A 22 7.12 22.62 -8.78
CA LEU A 22 6.75 22.57 -10.21
C LEU A 22 5.74 21.47 -10.57
N GLY A 23 5.30 20.66 -9.60
CA GLY A 23 4.51 19.48 -9.88
C GLY A 23 5.36 18.33 -10.40
N LEU A 24 4.92 17.09 -10.15
CA LEU A 24 5.61 15.89 -10.58
C LEU A 24 5.77 15.84 -12.12
N ASP A 25 4.83 16.41 -12.87
CA ASP A 25 4.71 16.27 -14.33
C ASP A 25 5.77 16.99 -15.18
N GLU A 26 6.65 17.80 -14.56
CA GLU A 26 7.73 18.51 -15.28
C GLU A 26 9.10 17.80 -15.20
N LEU A 27 9.19 16.66 -14.49
CA LEU A 27 10.44 15.91 -14.36
C LEU A 27 10.66 14.96 -15.53
N SER A 28 11.92 14.75 -15.91
CA SER A 28 12.28 13.71 -16.87
C SER A 28 11.93 12.31 -16.30
N GLU A 29 11.63 11.32 -17.14
CA GLU A 29 11.29 9.97 -16.67
C GLU A 29 12.39 9.34 -15.79
N GLU A 30 13.66 9.70 -16.06
CA GLU A 30 14.82 9.25 -15.28
C GLU A 30 14.85 9.89 -13.87
N ASP A 31 14.46 11.15 -13.75
CA ASP A 31 14.37 11.87 -12.47
C ASP A 31 13.19 11.38 -11.63
N HIS A 32 12.06 11.05 -12.26
CA HIS A 32 10.91 10.43 -11.59
C HIS A 32 11.27 9.11 -10.91
N LEU A 33 11.94 8.23 -11.64
CA LEU A 33 12.40 6.94 -11.11
C LEU A 33 13.38 7.14 -9.95
N THR A 34 14.26 8.13 -10.07
CA THR A 34 15.22 8.47 -9.03
C THR A 34 14.53 8.97 -7.76
N VAL A 35 13.51 9.81 -7.89
CA VAL A 35 12.71 10.31 -6.76
C VAL A 35 11.87 9.19 -6.12
N ALA A 36 11.25 8.33 -6.92
CA ALA A 36 10.46 7.19 -6.41
C ALA A 36 11.33 6.21 -5.62
N ARG A 37 12.51 5.85 -6.15
CA ARG A 37 13.48 5.00 -5.42
C ARG A 37 13.99 5.69 -4.16
N ALA A 38 14.23 7.00 -4.20
CA ALA A 38 14.65 7.76 -3.02
C ALA A 38 13.61 7.73 -1.89
N ARG A 39 12.32 7.85 -2.22
CA ARG A 39 11.21 7.75 -1.26
C ARG A 39 11.09 6.34 -0.67
N LYS A 40 11.26 5.30 -1.51
CA LYS A 40 11.32 3.90 -1.05
C LYS A 40 12.46 3.66 -0.07
N ILE A 41 13.64 4.26 -0.31
CA ILE A 41 14.80 4.19 0.59
C ILE A 41 14.50 4.90 1.92
N GLU A 42 13.92 6.10 1.88
CA GLU A 42 13.54 6.84 3.10
C GLU A 42 12.60 6.01 3.98
N ARG A 43 11.60 5.36 3.37
CA ARG A 43 10.66 4.45 4.06
C ARG A 43 11.32 3.16 4.54
N PHE A 44 12.18 2.56 3.73
CA PHE A 44 12.94 1.36 4.08
C PHE A 44 13.91 1.59 5.25
N LEU A 45 14.42 2.81 5.42
CA LEU A 45 15.33 3.17 6.52
C LEU A 45 14.59 3.65 7.79
N SER A 46 13.29 3.94 7.71
CA SER A 46 12.44 4.23 8.87
C SER A 46 11.95 2.98 9.61
N GLN A 47 12.76 1.93 9.67
CA GLN A 47 12.44 0.68 10.38
C GLN A 47 12.25 0.91 11.89
N PRO A 48 11.49 0.05 12.60
CA PRO A 48 11.31 0.18 14.04
C PRO A 48 12.65 0.01 14.77
N PHE A 49 13.22 1.13 15.20
CA PHE A 49 14.43 1.16 16.02
C PHE A 49 14.09 0.74 17.45
N PHE A 50 14.91 -0.12 18.06
CA PHE A 50 14.81 -0.44 19.50
C PHE A 50 14.73 0.79 20.40
N VAL A 51 15.40 1.88 19.99
CA VAL A 51 15.39 3.15 20.74
C VAL A 51 14.05 3.88 20.62
N ALA A 52 13.32 3.66 19.52
CA ALA A 52 12.01 4.26 19.28
C ALA A 52 10.85 3.42 19.83
N GLU A 53 11.09 2.21 20.34
CA GLU A 53 10.08 1.30 20.90
C GLU A 53 9.26 1.97 22.02
N VAL A 54 9.93 2.75 22.88
CA VAL A 54 9.29 3.50 23.98
C VAL A 54 8.31 4.57 23.49
N PHE A 55 8.53 5.09 22.27
CA PHE A 55 7.70 6.14 21.67
C PHE A 55 6.68 5.60 20.67
N THR A 56 6.96 4.44 20.05
CA THR A 56 6.15 3.87 18.96
C THR A 56 5.26 2.72 19.42
N GLY A 57 5.54 2.11 20.58
CA GLY A 57 4.79 0.97 21.11
C GLY A 57 4.94 -0.32 20.29
N SER A 58 5.82 -0.33 19.27
CA SER A 58 6.13 -1.50 18.45
C SER A 58 7.52 -2.02 18.80
N PRO A 59 7.70 -3.32 19.09
CA PRO A 59 9.00 -3.89 19.42
C PRO A 59 10.02 -3.67 18.29
N GLY A 60 11.21 -3.21 18.65
CA GLY A 60 12.30 -3.03 17.71
C GLY A 60 12.68 -4.37 17.07
N LYS A 61 12.96 -4.37 15.76
CA LYS A 61 13.51 -5.55 15.07
C LYS A 61 14.95 -5.30 14.68
N TYR A 62 15.84 -6.23 15.05
CA TYR A 62 17.23 -6.18 14.66
C TYR A 62 17.37 -6.78 13.26
N VAL A 63 17.65 -5.95 12.27
CA VAL A 63 18.06 -6.42 10.94
C VAL A 63 19.58 -6.37 10.87
N GLY A 64 20.20 -7.48 10.48
CA GLY A 64 21.64 -7.53 10.35
C GLY A 64 22.14 -6.57 9.26
N LEU A 65 23.31 -5.95 9.47
CA LEU A 65 23.92 -5.02 8.52
C LEU A 65 24.01 -5.59 7.10
N ALA A 66 24.30 -6.89 6.97
CA ALA A 66 24.36 -7.57 5.68
C ALA A 66 23.01 -7.58 4.95
N GLU A 67 21.91 -7.77 5.66
CA GLU A 67 20.56 -7.80 5.12
C GLU A 67 20.05 -6.39 4.79
N THR A 68 20.36 -5.39 5.64
CA THR A 68 20.08 -3.99 5.34
C THR A 68 20.82 -3.52 4.08
N ILE A 69 22.11 -3.87 3.95
CA ILE A 69 22.89 -3.55 2.74
C ILE A 69 22.30 -4.27 1.51
N ARG A 70 21.83 -5.51 1.67
CA ARG A 70 21.18 -6.24 0.59
C ARG A 70 19.89 -5.54 0.14
N GLY A 71 18.98 -5.22 1.07
CA GLY A 71 17.73 -4.51 0.77
C GLY A 71 17.98 -3.16 0.12
N PHE A 72 18.94 -2.39 0.65
CA PHE A 72 19.33 -1.11 0.07
C PHE A 72 19.87 -1.24 -1.36
N LYS A 73 20.66 -2.28 -1.65
CA LYS A 73 21.12 -2.58 -3.00
C LYS A 73 19.99 -2.94 -3.96
N LEU A 74 19.01 -3.72 -3.51
CA LEU A 74 17.85 -4.11 -4.34
C LEU A 74 16.98 -2.90 -4.71
N ILE A 75 16.82 -1.93 -3.81
CA ILE A 75 16.09 -0.68 -4.11
C ILE A 75 16.91 0.19 -5.09
N LEU A 76 18.23 0.24 -4.93
CA LEU A 76 19.10 1.01 -5.84
C LEU A 76 19.26 0.37 -7.23
N SER A 77 19.23 -0.97 -7.33
CA SER A 77 19.34 -1.69 -8.60
C SER A 77 18.06 -1.64 -9.43
N GLY A 78 16.94 -1.20 -8.85
CA GLY A 78 15.64 -1.13 -9.52
C GLY A 78 14.88 -2.45 -9.53
N GLU A 79 15.39 -3.49 -8.87
CA GLU A 79 14.72 -4.81 -8.77
C GLU A 79 13.37 -4.73 -8.06
N LEU A 80 13.12 -3.64 -7.30
CA LEU A 80 11.89 -3.41 -6.54
C LEU A 80 11.08 -2.21 -7.06
N ASP A 81 11.29 -1.80 -8.32
CA ASP A 81 10.57 -0.67 -8.91
C ASP A 81 9.09 -0.93 -9.11
N GLY A 82 8.72 -2.18 -9.46
CA GLY A 82 7.34 -2.60 -9.66
C GLY A 82 6.49 -2.67 -8.38
N LEU A 83 7.08 -2.45 -7.20
CA LEU A 83 6.37 -2.41 -5.93
C LEU A 83 5.99 -0.96 -5.56
N PRO A 84 4.77 -0.69 -5.08
CA PRO A 84 4.37 0.65 -4.64
C PRO A 84 5.18 1.10 -3.42
N GLU A 85 5.35 2.42 -3.23
CA GLU A 85 6.13 2.98 -2.10
C GLU A 85 5.59 2.52 -0.73
N GLN A 86 4.30 2.18 -0.65
CA GLN A 86 3.61 1.69 0.54
C GLN A 86 4.07 0.28 0.93
N ALA A 87 4.59 -0.52 -0.02
CA ALA A 87 5.11 -1.87 0.25
C ALA A 87 6.41 -1.86 1.09
N PHE A 88 7.01 -0.69 1.29
CA PHE A 88 8.24 -0.52 2.09
C PHE A 88 7.94 -0.09 3.54
N TYR A 89 6.67 -0.02 3.93
CA TYR A 89 6.27 0.13 5.34
C TYR A 89 6.23 -1.23 6.02
N LEU A 90 7.08 -1.44 7.03
CA LEU A 90 6.93 -2.56 7.96
C LEU A 90 5.92 -2.13 9.03
N VAL A 91 4.75 -2.78 9.06
CA VAL A 91 3.75 -2.47 10.08
C VAL A 91 3.45 -3.74 10.87
N GLU A 92 3.75 -3.70 12.17
CA GLU A 92 3.36 -4.76 13.08
C GLU A 92 1.87 -4.62 13.40
N VAL A 93 1.14 -5.71 13.20
CA VAL A 93 -0.31 -5.74 13.16
C VAL A 93 -0.80 -6.77 14.15
N LYS A 94 -1.64 -6.35 15.11
CA LYS A 94 -2.22 -7.25 16.11
C LYS A 94 -3.36 -8.08 15.52
N GLU A 95 -4.07 -7.52 14.55
CA GLU A 95 -5.28 -8.12 14.00
C GLU A 95 -5.54 -7.55 12.61
N ILE A 96 -5.88 -8.41 11.65
CA ILE A 96 -6.30 -8.03 10.32
C ILE A 96 -7.62 -8.71 10.00
N ILE A 97 -8.55 -7.99 9.37
CA ILE A 97 -9.78 -8.54 8.82
C ILE A 97 -9.74 -8.31 7.32
N LEU A 98 -9.78 -9.39 6.53
CA LEU A 98 -9.80 -9.34 5.07
C LEU A 98 -11.07 -9.99 4.51
N SER A 99 -11.55 -9.46 3.38
CA SER A 99 -12.65 -10.03 2.61
C SER A 99 -12.13 -11.04 1.60
N THR A 100 -12.56 -12.29 1.74
CA THR A 100 -12.30 -13.39 0.81
C THR A 100 -13.56 -13.76 0.04
N ASN A 101 -13.43 -14.59 -0.99
CA ASN A 101 -14.57 -15.12 -1.75
C ASN A 101 -15.57 -15.93 -0.88
N SER A 102 -15.13 -16.45 0.25
CA SER A 102 -15.95 -17.19 1.23
C SER A 102 -16.53 -16.32 2.35
N GLY A 103 -16.26 -15.01 2.36
CA GLY A 103 -16.65 -14.08 3.43
C GLY A 103 -15.45 -13.42 4.11
N GLN A 104 -15.65 -12.89 5.31
CA GLN A 104 -14.59 -12.21 6.06
C GLN A 104 -13.79 -13.20 6.90
N ILE A 105 -12.47 -13.04 6.90
CA ILE A 105 -11.56 -13.80 7.77
C ILE A 105 -10.74 -12.83 8.62
N GLY A 106 -10.74 -13.08 9.92
CA GLY A 106 -9.86 -12.43 10.89
C GLY A 106 -8.56 -13.22 11.02
N VAL A 107 -7.42 -12.55 10.90
CA VAL A 107 -6.10 -13.13 11.06
C VAL A 107 -5.43 -12.52 12.29
N LEU A 108 -5.08 -13.39 13.22
CA LEU A 108 -4.38 -13.08 14.45
C LEU A 108 -2.92 -13.58 14.39
N PRO A 109 -2.04 -13.15 15.31
CA PRO A 109 -0.71 -13.70 15.41
C PRO A 109 -0.75 -15.23 15.62
N ASN A 110 0.21 -15.93 15.01
CA ASN A 110 0.35 -17.38 15.02
C ASN A 110 -0.78 -18.14 14.31
N HIS A 111 -1.48 -17.49 13.37
CA HIS A 111 -2.44 -18.16 12.51
C HIS A 111 -1.76 -19.26 11.66
N ALA A 112 -2.46 -20.37 11.45
CA ALA A 112 -2.00 -21.43 10.58
C ALA A 112 -1.72 -20.90 9.17
N PRO A 113 -0.69 -21.38 8.45
CA PRO A 113 -0.40 -20.92 7.10
C PRO A 113 -1.56 -21.19 6.14
N ILE A 114 -2.02 -20.16 5.43
CA ILE A 114 -3.12 -20.23 4.45
C ILE A 114 -2.79 -19.34 3.25
N ALA A 115 -3.10 -19.84 2.05
CA ALA A 115 -3.18 -19.04 0.83
C ALA A 115 -4.65 -18.93 0.41
N THR A 116 -5.14 -17.72 0.17
CA THR A 116 -6.54 -17.47 -0.17
C THR A 116 -6.69 -16.36 -1.20
N ALA A 117 -7.79 -16.38 -1.95
CA ALA A 117 -8.18 -15.29 -2.84
C ALA A 117 -8.85 -14.17 -2.03
N VAL A 118 -8.47 -12.94 -2.32
CA VAL A 118 -9.03 -11.72 -1.73
C VAL A 118 -10.04 -11.14 -2.71
N ASP A 119 -11.27 -10.91 -2.25
CA ASP A 119 -12.30 -10.27 -3.06
C ASP A 119 -12.16 -8.74 -2.99
N ILE A 120 -12.89 -8.03 -3.84
CA ILE A 120 -13.03 -6.58 -3.75
C ILE A 120 -13.74 -6.26 -2.44
N GLY A 121 -13.08 -5.52 -1.56
CA GLY A 121 -13.62 -5.24 -0.24
C GLY A 121 -12.67 -4.46 0.66
N ILE A 122 -13.10 -4.27 1.90
CA ILE A 122 -12.35 -3.49 2.88
C ILE A 122 -11.41 -4.42 3.65
N LEU A 123 -10.14 -4.06 3.69
CA LEU A 123 -9.16 -4.57 4.62
C LEU A 123 -9.15 -3.67 5.86
N ARG A 124 -9.34 -4.28 7.03
CA ARG A 124 -9.19 -3.58 8.31
C ARG A 124 -7.93 -4.08 8.99
N ILE A 125 -7.08 -3.15 9.39
CA ILE A 125 -5.80 -3.42 10.01
C ILE A 125 -5.80 -2.74 11.37
N ARG A 126 -5.56 -3.49 12.44
CA ARG A 126 -5.46 -2.92 13.78
C ARG A 126 -4.01 -2.59 14.12
N LEU A 127 -3.72 -1.29 14.19
CA LEU A 127 -2.41 -0.70 14.45
C LEU A 127 -2.46 0.12 15.73
N ASN A 128 -1.63 -0.22 16.73
CA ASN A 128 -1.54 0.54 17.98
C ASN A 128 -2.93 0.84 18.60
N ASP A 129 -3.82 -0.15 18.55
CA ASP A 129 -5.21 -0.08 19.04
C ASP A 129 -6.15 0.86 18.26
N GLN A 130 -5.70 1.38 17.11
CA GLN A 130 -6.52 2.09 16.13
C GLN A 130 -6.80 1.22 14.91
N TRP A 131 -8.00 1.35 14.35
CA TRP A 131 -8.37 0.67 13.10
C TRP A 131 -7.98 1.53 11.90
N LEU A 132 -7.17 0.95 11.02
CA LEU A 132 -6.87 1.46 9.71
C LEU A 132 -7.71 0.70 8.67
N THR A 133 -8.34 1.43 7.77
CA THR A 133 -9.16 0.86 6.69
C THR A 133 -8.48 1.07 5.34
N MET A 134 -8.52 0.04 4.49
CA MET A 134 -8.04 0.10 3.12
C MET A 134 -9.07 -0.53 2.18
N ALA A 135 -9.35 0.11 1.06
CA ALA A 135 -10.11 -0.48 -0.04
C ALA A 135 -9.17 -1.34 -0.90
N LEU A 136 -9.50 -2.62 -1.08
CA LEU A 136 -8.75 -3.54 -1.93
C LEU A 136 -9.55 -3.88 -3.19
N MET A 137 -8.88 -3.87 -4.35
CA MET A 137 -9.51 -4.18 -5.64
C MET A 137 -9.31 -5.64 -6.08
N GLY A 138 -9.38 -6.56 -5.11
CA GLY A 138 -9.21 -8.00 -5.27
C GLY A 138 -7.75 -8.43 -5.49
N GLY A 139 -7.48 -9.71 -5.25
CA GLY A 139 -6.13 -10.27 -5.35
C GLY A 139 -5.96 -11.60 -4.61
N PHE A 140 -4.79 -11.78 -4.01
CA PHE A 140 -4.42 -12.97 -3.26
C PHE A 140 -3.74 -12.59 -1.94
N ALA A 141 -4.01 -13.36 -0.88
CA ALA A 141 -3.33 -13.24 0.39
C ALA A 141 -2.63 -14.54 0.74
N ARG A 142 -1.40 -14.44 1.22
CA ARG A 142 -0.63 -15.53 1.83
C ARG A 142 -0.35 -15.17 3.28
N ILE A 143 -0.82 -16.00 4.19
CA ILE A 143 -0.62 -15.90 5.62
C ILE A 143 0.28 -17.05 6.03
N GLY A 144 1.31 -16.79 6.82
CA GLY A 144 2.15 -17.84 7.40
C GLY A 144 3.36 -17.27 8.12
N ASN A 145 3.88 -17.99 9.12
CA ASN A 145 5.05 -17.57 9.90
C ASN A 145 4.94 -16.13 10.46
N ASN A 146 3.75 -15.72 10.91
CA ASN A 146 3.44 -14.35 11.36
C ASN A 146 3.69 -13.26 10.31
N GLU A 147 3.72 -13.65 9.03
CA GLU A 147 3.82 -12.77 7.88
C GLU A 147 2.51 -12.87 7.10
N ILE A 148 1.99 -11.72 6.66
CA ILE A 148 0.86 -11.65 5.74
C ILE A 148 1.32 -10.88 4.51
N THR A 149 1.34 -11.55 3.36
CA THR A 149 1.60 -10.95 2.06
C THR A 149 0.27 -10.82 1.33
N ILE A 150 -0.16 -9.61 0.99
CA ILE A 150 -1.36 -9.39 0.18
C ILE A 150 -0.92 -8.79 -1.16
N LEU A 151 -1.21 -9.51 -2.24
CA LEU A 151 -0.97 -9.09 -3.62
C LEU A 151 -2.30 -8.68 -4.22
N VAL A 152 -2.49 -7.40 -4.49
CA VAL A 152 -3.72 -6.84 -5.04
C VAL A 152 -3.42 -6.04 -6.30
N ASN A 153 -4.43 -5.92 -7.16
CA ASN A 153 -4.31 -5.10 -8.36
C ASN A 153 -4.23 -3.62 -8.03
N ASP A 154 -4.96 -3.20 -6.99
CA ASP A 154 -4.99 -1.82 -6.52
C ASP A 154 -5.43 -1.77 -5.04
N ALA A 155 -4.93 -0.78 -4.31
CA ALA A 155 -5.22 -0.55 -2.90
C ALA A 155 -5.18 0.93 -2.54
N GLU A 156 -6.27 1.43 -1.94
CA GLU A 156 -6.37 2.80 -1.47
C GLU A 156 -6.63 2.81 0.03
N LYS A 157 -5.93 3.67 0.77
CA LYS A 157 -6.18 3.87 2.20
C LYS A 157 -7.41 4.74 2.37
N GLY A 158 -8.36 4.35 3.24
CA GLY A 158 -9.63 5.08 3.38
C GLY A 158 -9.46 6.57 3.73
N SER A 159 -8.38 6.95 4.40
CA SER A 159 -8.07 8.35 4.72
C SER A 159 -7.61 9.19 3.54
N ASP A 160 -7.14 8.54 2.47
CA ASP A 160 -6.52 9.19 1.33
C ASP A 160 -7.50 9.30 0.15
N ILE A 161 -8.71 8.71 0.29
CA ILE A 161 -9.77 8.75 -0.71
C ILE A 161 -10.58 10.04 -0.53
N ASP A 162 -10.72 10.83 -1.60
CA ASP A 162 -11.61 11.99 -1.61
C ASP A 162 -13.08 11.53 -1.57
N PRO A 163 -13.87 11.95 -0.55
CA PRO A 163 -15.27 11.55 -0.44
C PRO A 163 -16.16 11.99 -1.61
N GLN A 164 -15.90 13.16 -2.19
CA GLN A 164 -16.68 13.67 -3.31
C GLN A 164 -16.36 12.89 -4.59
N GLU A 165 -15.08 12.63 -4.85
CA GLU A 165 -14.65 11.84 -6.00
C GLU A 165 -15.20 10.41 -5.93
N ALA A 166 -15.10 9.76 -4.75
CA ALA A 166 -15.61 8.41 -4.56
C ALA A 166 -17.13 8.32 -4.76
N GLN A 167 -17.88 9.32 -4.26
CA GLN A 167 -19.33 9.37 -4.41
C GLN A 167 -19.75 9.61 -5.87
N GLN A 168 -19.08 10.51 -6.58
CA GLN A 168 -19.31 10.74 -8.01
C GLN A 168 -18.99 9.48 -8.84
N ALA A 169 -17.88 8.81 -8.54
CA ALA A 169 -17.52 7.56 -9.20
C ALA A 169 -18.58 6.46 -8.98
N LEU A 170 -19.18 6.40 -7.78
CA LEU A 170 -20.27 5.48 -7.48
C LEU A 170 -21.52 5.79 -8.32
N GLU A 171 -21.93 7.06 -8.40
CA GLU A 171 -23.08 7.47 -9.21
C GLU A 171 -22.91 7.17 -10.70
N ILE A 172 -21.71 7.42 -11.24
CA ILE A 172 -21.37 7.09 -12.62
C ILE A 172 -21.42 5.58 -12.84
N ALA A 173 -20.85 4.78 -11.93
CA ALA A 173 -20.87 3.33 -12.03
C ALA A 173 -22.30 2.75 -11.97
N GLU A 174 -23.17 3.30 -11.11
CA GLU A 174 -24.59 2.93 -11.06
C GLU A 174 -25.33 3.28 -12.36
N ALA A 175 -25.10 4.48 -12.89
CA ALA A 175 -25.69 4.91 -14.15
C ALA A 175 -25.24 4.02 -15.33
N ASN A 176 -23.96 3.64 -15.34
CA ASN A 176 -23.40 2.74 -16.35
C ASN A 176 -23.98 1.32 -16.23
N LEU A 177 -24.21 0.82 -15.02
CA LEU A 177 -24.85 -0.48 -14.82
C LEU A 177 -26.30 -0.49 -15.33
N ARG A 178 -27.05 0.61 -15.14
CA ARG A 178 -28.43 0.74 -15.65
C ARG A 178 -28.50 0.77 -17.18
N LYS A 179 -27.45 1.28 -17.83
CA LYS A 179 -27.34 1.37 -19.30
C LYS A 179 -26.65 0.16 -19.93
N ALA A 180 -26.04 -0.71 -19.14
CA ALA A 180 -25.25 -1.83 -19.63
C ALA A 180 -26.15 -2.89 -20.27
N GLU A 181 -25.91 -3.18 -21.55
CA GLU A 181 -26.66 -4.19 -22.30
C GLU A 181 -25.77 -5.37 -22.68
N GLY A 182 -26.26 -6.58 -22.44
CA GLY A 182 -25.55 -7.82 -22.75
C GLY A 182 -24.53 -8.25 -21.68
N LYS A 183 -24.19 -9.54 -21.71
CA LYS A 183 -23.45 -10.23 -20.62
C LYS A 183 -22.12 -9.57 -20.26
N ARG A 184 -21.32 -9.16 -21.25
CA ARG A 184 -19.99 -8.60 -21.01
C ARG A 184 -20.05 -7.22 -20.34
N GLN A 185 -20.86 -6.32 -20.88
CA GLN A 185 -21.01 -4.97 -20.33
C GLN A 185 -21.59 -5.01 -18.91
N THR A 186 -22.56 -5.90 -18.65
CA THR A 186 -23.10 -6.08 -17.30
C THR A 186 -22.05 -6.56 -16.30
N ILE A 187 -21.12 -7.44 -16.70
CA ILE A 187 -20.03 -7.90 -15.82
C ILE A 187 -19.05 -6.77 -15.52
N GLU A 188 -18.60 -6.05 -16.55
CA GLU A 188 -17.66 -4.93 -16.39
C GLU A 188 -18.27 -3.80 -15.54
N ALA A 189 -19.54 -3.46 -15.77
CA ALA A 189 -20.27 -2.47 -14.98
C ALA A 189 -20.49 -2.91 -13.53
N ASN A 190 -20.80 -4.19 -13.29
CA ASN A 190 -20.91 -4.73 -11.93
C ASN A 190 -19.58 -4.70 -11.18
N LEU A 191 -18.46 -5.01 -11.88
CA LEU A 191 -17.13 -4.93 -11.30
C LEU A 191 -16.78 -3.49 -10.92
N ALA A 192 -17.02 -2.53 -11.83
CA ALA A 192 -16.80 -1.11 -11.57
C ALA A 192 -17.64 -0.59 -10.40
N LEU A 193 -18.92 -1.00 -10.34
CA LEU A 193 -19.81 -0.66 -9.23
C LEU A 193 -19.30 -1.18 -7.89
N ARG A 194 -18.86 -2.44 -7.84
CA ARG A 194 -18.28 -3.03 -6.62
C ARG A 194 -17.06 -2.24 -6.15
N ARG A 195 -16.14 -1.90 -7.05
CA ARG A 195 -14.94 -1.10 -6.73
C ARG A 195 -15.30 0.28 -6.17
N ALA A 196 -16.18 1.01 -6.86
CA ALA A 196 -16.61 2.34 -6.43
C ALA A 196 -17.31 2.30 -5.06
N ARG A 197 -18.18 1.30 -4.84
CA ARG A 197 -18.84 1.09 -3.55
C ARG A 197 -17.83 0.84 -2.44
N THR A 198 -16.84 -0.02 -2.66
CA THR A 198 -15.80 -0.31 -1.67
C THR A 198 -14.96 0.93 -1.34
N ARG A 199 -14.67 1.82 -2.31
CA ARG A 199 -14.00 3.10 -2.03
C ARG A 199 -14.82 3.96 -1.06
N VAL A 200 -16.13 4.11 -1.30
CA VAL A 200 -17.04 4.86 -0.42
C VAL A 200 -17.15 4.23 0.97
N GLU A 201 -17.28 2.91 1.06
CA GLU A 201 -17.34 2.22 2.35
C GLU A 201 -16.04 2.34 3.16
N ALA A 202 -14.87 2.37 2.50
CA ALA A 202 -13.58 2.51 3.16
C ALA A 202 -13.42 3.88 3.85
N ILE A 203 -14.04 4.93 3.31
CA ILE A 203 -14.12 6.27 3.93
C ILE A 203 -14.99 6.22 5.19
N ASN A 204 -16.20 5.67 5.08
CA ASN A 204 -17.18 5.64 6.18
C ASN A 204 -16.75 4.75 7.34
N ALA A 205 -15.91 3.75 7.10
CA ALA A 205 -15.40 2.84 8.12
C ALA A 205 -14.38 3.48 9.10
N ILE A 206 -14.02 4.75 8.89
CA ILE A 206 -13.14 5.55 9.77
C ILE A 206 -13.93 6.27 10.88
N SER A 207 -15.26 6.36 10.76
CA SER A 207 -16.15 7.10 11.69
C SER A 207 -16.59 6.29 12.92
#